data_AF-A0A8S9KL01-F1
#
_entry.id   AF-A0A8S9KL01-F1
#
_cell.length_a   1.000
_cell.length_b   1.000
_cell.length_c   1.000
_cell.angle_alpha   90.00
_cell.angle_beta   90.00
_cell.angle_gamma   90.00
#
_symmetry.space_group_name_H-M   'P 1'
#
loop_
_entity.id
_entity.type
_entity.pdbx_description
1 polymer ?
#
loop_
_entity_poly.entity_id
_entity_poly.type
_entity_poly.pdbx_seq_one_letter_code
_entity_poly.pdbx_strand_id
1 'polypeptide(L)'
;MTCVGRIKHSPENVWCADQNFGFSCIVRYEKKGRRAIAAELARRATLFDAEFRSFKDAQDYAGDFRECRGSVGTLWKSQNADFSFLSQVTEMSGLMDGCAQAESMVPPIEGRIRELWEPIEVSEDTTEAGADAADKGGEVDQPADSFGASISGYLDLDL
;
A
#
# COMPACT_ATOMS: atom_id res chain seq x y z
N MET A 1 -22.20 -7.90 -47.33
CA MET A 1 -20.77 -8.21 -47.08
C MET A 1 -20.40 -7.63 -45.73
N THR A 2 -20.30 -8.47 -44.70
CA THR A 2 -19.88 -8.09 -43.35
C THR A 2 -18.35 -8.07 -43.32
N CYS A 3 -17.75 -6.89 -43.20
CA CYS A 3 -16.30 -6.79 -42.98
C CYS A 3 -15.99 -7.19 -41.54
N VAL A 4 -15.43 -8.39 -41.37
CA VAL A 4 -14.94 -8.90 -40.10
C VAL A 4 -13.54 -8.32 -39.87
N GLY A 5 -13.46 -7.14 -39.26
CA GLY A 5 -12.21 -6.49 -38.88
C GLY A 5 -11.68 -7.02 -37.55
N ARG A 6 -10.43 -7.51 -37.53
CA ARG A 6 -9.73 -7.96 -36.31
C ARG A 6 -9.29 -6.73 -35.50
N ILE A 7 -9.72 -6.62 -34.24
CA ILE A 7 -9.14 -5.67 -33.28
C ILE A 7 -7.72 -6.15 -32.98
N LYS A 8 -6.71 -5.43 -33.43
CA LYS A 8 -5.31 -5.88 -33.36
C LYS A 8 -4.71 -5.85 -31.94
N HIS A 9 -5.39 -5.31 -30.94
CA HIS A 9 -4.83 -5.09 -29.59
C HIS A 9 -5.82 -5.50 -28.47
N SER A 10 -6.15 -6.78 -28.39
CA SER A 10 -6.84 -7.33 -27.21
C SER A 10 -6.31 -8.74 -26.93
N PRO A 11 -5.82 -9.05 -25.72
CA PRO A 11 -5.42 -10.41 -25.34
C PRO A 11 -6.62 -11.36 -25.23
N GLU A 12 -7.83 -10.80 -25.15
CA GLU A 12 -9.09 -11.54 -25.20
C GLU A 12 -9.78 -11.24 -26.53
N ASN A 13 -10.15 -12.27 -27.30
CA ASN A 13 -10.79 -12.16 -28.61
C ASN A 13 -12.22 -11.56 -28.53
N VAL A 14 -12.34 -10.28 -28.19
CA VAL A 14 -13.61 -9.58 -28.05
C VAL A 14 -14.04 -9.03 -29.41
N TRP A 15 -14.98 -9.72 -30.03
CA TRP A 15 -15.65 -9.27 -31.25
C TRP A 15 -16.77 -8.30 -30.88
N CYS A 16 -16.60 -7.01 -31.19
CA CYS A 16 -17.71 -6.04 -31.13
C CYS A 16 -18.28 -5.83 -32.53
N ALA A 17 -19.44 -6.43 -32.78
CA ALA A 17 -20.19 -6.27 -34.02
C ALA A 17 -21.10 -5.03 -33.93
N ASP A 18 -20.55 -3.80 -34.02
CA ASP A 18 -21.34 -2.66 -34.51
C ASP A 18 -20.48 -1.43 -34.88
N GLN A 19 -20.90 -0.70 -35.92
CA GLN A 19 -20.18 0.41 -36.57
C GLN A 19 -20.28 1.78 -35.85
N ASN A 20 -20.75 1.83 -34.60
CA ASN A 20 -20.68 3.04 -33.76
C ASN A 20 -19.28 3.15 -33.12
N PHE A 21 -18.28 3.32 -33.99
CA PHE A 21 -16.86 3.43 -33.66
C PHE A 21 -16.54 4.81 -33.07
N GLY A 22 -15.82 4.85 -31.96
CA GLY A 22 -15.22 6.09 -31.44
C GLY A 22 -15.25 6.16 -29.92
N PHE A 23 -16.20 6.90 -29.35
CA PHE A 23 -16.12 7.34 -27.95
C PHE A 23 -16.67 6.35 -26.92
N SER A 24 -17.83 5.73 -27.18
CA SER A 24 -18.53 4.88 -26.18
C SER A 24 -17.73 3.63 -25.79
N CYS A 25 -17.02 3.02 -26.75
CA CYS A 25 -16.16 1.88 -26.49
C CYS A 25 -14.94 2.27 -25.64
N ILE A 26 -14.27 3.38 -25.95
CA ILE A 26 -13.14 3.91 -25.16
C ILE A 26 -13.59 4.17 -23.71
N VAL A 27 -14.71 4.89 -23.52
CA VAL A 27 -15.25 5.18 -22.19
C VAL A 27 -15.59 3.90 -21.41
N ARG A 28 -16.08 2.84 -22.07
CA ARG A 28 -16.34 1.55 -21.41
C ARG A 28 -15.07 0.83 -20.98
N TYR A 29 -14.03 0.83 -21.83
CA TYR A 29 -12.73 0.24 -21.51
C TYR A 29 -12.05 0.98 -20.36
N GLU A 30 -12.01 2.32 -20.39
CA GLU A 30 -11.49 3.12 -19.28
C GLU A 30 -12.23 2.85 -17.96
N LYS A 31 -13.57 2.79 -18.00
CA LYS A 31 -14.37 2.46 -16.81
C LYS A 31 -14.11 1.02 -16.33
N LYS A 32 -13.74 0.10 -17.22
CA LYS A 32 -13.36 -1.28 -16.84
C LYS A 32 -11.98 -1.28 -16.17
N GLY A 33 -10.98 -0.60 -16.75
CA GLY A 33 -9.64 -0.46 -16.16
C GLY A 33 -9.67 0.24 -14.80
N ARG A 34 -10.40 1.36 -14.68
CA ARG A 34 -10.59 2.06 -13.39
C ARG A 34 -11.25 1.17 -12.33
N ARG A 35 -12.23 0.36 -12.71
CA ARG A 35 -12.85 -0.59 -11.78
C ARG A 35 -11.90 -1.71 -11.35
N ALA A 36 -11.04 -2.18 -12.25
CA ALA A 36 -10.03 -3.18 -11.93
C ALA A 36 -9.00 -2.64 -10.93
N ILE A 37 -8.48 -1.43 -11.17
CA ILE A 37 -7.55 -0.76 -10.25
C ILE A 37 -8.24 -0.49 -8.90
N ALA A 38 -9.46 0.03 -8.90
CA ALA A 38 -10.21 0.28 -7.67
C ALA A 38 -10.47 -1.00 -6.86
N ALA A 39 -10.77 -2.11 -7.54
CA ALA A 39 -10.96 -3.40 -6.88
C ALA A 39 -9.66 -3.92 -6.25
N GLU A 40 -8.52 -3.77 -6.93
CA GLU A 40 -7.22 -4.16 -6.38
C GLU A 40 -6.82 -3.28 -5.20
N LEU A 41 -7.04 -1.96 -5.27
CA LEU A 41 -6.83 -1.05 -4.14
C LEU A 41 -7.69 -1.44 -2.94
N ALA A 42 -8.96 -1.77 -3.16
CA ALA A 42 -9.85 -2.25 -2.10
C ALA A 42 -9.33 -3.55 -1.48
N ARG A 43 -8.88 -4.50 -2.30
CA ARG A 43 -8.28 -5.77 -1.83
C ARG A 43 -7.04 -5.51 -0.97
N ARG A 44 -6.12 -4.66 -1.44
CA ARG A 44 -4.91 -4.29 -0.69
C ARG A 44 -5.23 -3.56 0.62
N ALA A 45 -6.22 -2.67 0.62
CA ALA A 45 -6.66 -1.99 1.83
C ALA A 45 -7.19 -2.98 2.90
N THR A 46 -7.95 -4.00 2.49
CA THR A 46 -8.42 -5.03 3.44
C THR A 46 -7.29 -5.88 4.02
N LEU A 47 -6.29 -6.23 3.21
CA LEU A 47 -5.11 -6.94 3.69
C LEU A 47 -4.27 -6.07 4.62
N PHE A 48 -4.08 -4.79 4.29
CA PHE A 48 -3.36 -3.85 5.11
C PHE A 48 -4.02 -3.68 6.49
N ASP A 49 -5.35 -3.55 6.56
CA ASP A 49 -6.06 -3.44 7.85
C ASP A 49 -5.80 -4.66 8.76
N ALA A 50 -5.83 -5.86 8.18
CA ALA A 50 -5.57 -7.09 8.92
C ALA A 50 -4.12 -7.20 9.40
N GLU A 51 -3.15 -6.94 8.51
CA GLU A 51 -1.72 -6.99 8.83
C GLU A 51 -1.32 -5.91 9.83
N PHE A 52 -1.86 -4.70 9.68
CA PHE A 52 -1.59 -3.59 10.57
C PHE A 52 -2.15 -3.84 11.98
N ARG A 53 -3.31 -4.48 12.09
CA ARG A 53 -3.83 -4.94 13.38
C ARG A 53 -2.90 -5.96 14.03
N SER A 54 -2.45 -6.97 13.28
CA SER A 54 -1.50 -7.96 13.80
C SER A 54 -0.17 -7.32 14.25
N PHE A 55 0.32 -6.31 13.51
CA PHE A 55 1.51 -5.55 13.88
C PHE A 55 1.29 -4.80 15.20
N LYS A 56 0.14 -4.14 15.35
CA LYS A 56 -0.23 -3.43 16.58
C LYS A 56 -0.33 -4.38 17.76
N ASP A 57 -0.96 -5.53 17.60
CA ASP A 57 -1.11 -6.53 18.66
C ASP A 57 0.26 -7.08 19.11
N ALA A 58 1.17 -7.36 18.16
CA ALA A 58 2.53 -7.81 18.49
C ALA A 58 3.34 -6.74 19.24
N GLN A 59 3.21 -5.48 18.83
CA GLN A 59 3.88 -4.34 19.49
C GLN A 59 3.31 -4.05 20.87
N ASP A 60 1.99 -4.13 21.04
CA ASP A 60 1.29 -3.91 22.31
C ASP A 60 1.70 -4.96 23.32
N TYR A 61 1.66 -6.24 22.90
CA TYR A 61 2.13 -7.35 23.71
C TYR A 61 3.59 -7.15 24.14
N ALA A 62 4.51 -6.85 23.22
CA ALA A 62 5.91 -6.55 23.57
C ALA A 62 6.06 -5.30 24.48
N GLY A 63 5.17 -4.32 24.35
CA GLY A 63 5.10 -3.11 25.17
C GLY A 63 4.70 -3.39 26.61
N ASP A 64 3.64 -4.17 26.83
CA ASP A 64 3.13 -4.54 28.15
C ASP A 64 4.19 -5.22 29.02
N PHE A 65 5.09 -6.02 28.42
CA PHE A 65 6.20 -6.60 29.16
C PHE A 65 7.31 -5.62 29.49
N ARG A 66 7.59 -4.65 28.62
CA ARG A 66 8.51 -3.56 28.94
C ARG A 66 7.97 -2.67 30.05
N GLU A 67 6.64 -2.52 30.11
CA GLU A 67 5.93 -1.77 31.16
C GLU A 67 5.68 -2.59 32.43
N CYS A 68 5.91 -3.91 32.44
CA CYS A 68 6.01 -4.75 33.64
C CYS A 68 7.24 -4.39 34.52
N ARG A 69 7.43 -3.11 34.81
CA ARG A 69 8.21 -2.59 35.92
C ARG A 69 7.41 -2.77 37.20
N GLY A 70 7.59 -3.91 37.84
CA GLY A 70 6.95 -4.15 39.13
C GLY A 70 7.41 -5.38 39.87
N SER A 71 8.72 -5.53 40.08
CA SER A 71 9.25 -6.34 41.18
C SER A 71 8.56 -6.05 42.53
N VAL A 72 7.93 -4.88 42.67
CA VAL A 72 7.10 -4.49 43.82
C VAL A 72 5.83 -5.35 43.96
N GLY A 73 5.15 -5.68 42.86
CA GLY A 73 3.94 -6.51 42.89
C GLY A 73 4.25 -7.97 43.19
N THR A 74 5.37 -8.47 42.66
CA THR A 74 5.87 -9.82 42.97
C THR A 74 6.40 -9.92 44.41
N LEU A 75 7.10 -8.89 44.90
CA LEU A 75 7.56 -8.76 46.29
C LEU A 75 6.39 -8.69 47.29
N TRP A 76 5.29 -8.03 46.95
CA TRP A 76 4.09 -8.06 47.78
C TRP A 76 3.47 -9.47 47.83
N LYS A 77 3.40 -10.16 46.69
CA LYS A 77 2.87 -11.53 46.59
C LYS A 77 3.70 -12.55 47.36
N SER A 78 5.00 -12.34 47.56
CA SER A 78 5.86 -13.27 48.33
C SER A 78 5.56 -13.34 49.82
N GLN A 79 4.68 -12.48 50.35
CA GLN A 79 4.19 -12.58 51.73
C GLN A 79 3.09 -13.65 51.89
N ASN A 80 2.55 -14.19 50.79
CA ASN A 80 1.56 -15.27 50.85
C ASN A 80 2.23 -16.62 51.11
N ALA A 81 1.62 -17.44 51.97
CA ALA A 81 2.14 -18.78 52.28
C ALA A 81 2.17 -19.72 51.07
N ASP A 82 1.30 -19.50 50.08
CA ASP A 82 1.21 -20.29 48.84
C ASP A 82 2.18 -19.81 47.74
N PHE A 83 3.00 -18.81 48.04
CA PHE A 83 3.91 -18.24 47.06
C PHE A 83 5.08 -19.17 46.77
N SER A 84 5.26 -19.51 45.50
CA SER A 84 6.42 -20.24 45.01
C SER A 84 7.26 -19.36 44.10
N PHE A 85 8.50 -19.08 44.52
CA PHE A 85 9.46 -18.32 43.71
C PHE A 85 9.76 -19.02 42.38
N LEU A 86 9.88 -20.35 42.37
CA LEU A 86 10.09 -21.13 41.14
C LEU A 86 8.90 -21.04 40.19
N SER A 87 7.67 -21.06 40.72
CA SER A 87 6.47 -20.88 39.90
C SER A 87 6.46 -19.50 39.25
N GLN A 88 6.81 -18.46 40.02
CA GLN A 88 6.86 -17.10 39.49
C GLN A 88 7.98 -16.89 38.47
N VAL A 89 9.16 -17.46 38.70
CA VAL A 89 10.27 -17.42 37.73
C VAL A 89 9.87 -18.14 36.44
N THR A 90 9.17 -19.27 36.53
CA THR A 90 8.67 -20.02 35.37
C THR A 90 7.59 -19.25 34.61
N GLU A 91 6.69 -18.57 35.32
CA GLU A 91 5.69 -17.68 34.73
C GLU A 91 6.38 -16.54 33.99
N MET A 92 7.31 -15.84 34.64
CA MET A 92 8.09 -14.76 34.02
C MET A 92 8.90 -15.22 32.81
N SER A 93 9.50 -16.42 32.84
CA SER A 93 10.23 -16.94 31.68
C SER A 93 9.29 -17.25 30.52
N GLY A 94 8.12 -17.83 30.77
CA GLY A 94 7.12 -18.05 29.73
C GLY A 94 6.61 -16.75 29.10
N LEU A 95 6.47 -15.71 29.91
CA LEU A 95 6.13 -14.36 29.44
C LEU A 95 7.27 -13.76 28.58
N MET A 96 8.53 -13.92 28.98
CA MET A 96 9.70 -13.49 28.18
C MET A 96 9.81 -14.23 26.84
N ASP A 97 9.56 -15.54 26.83
CA ASP A 97 9.54 -16.34 25.60
C ASP A 97 8.42 -15.86 24.67
N GLY A 98 7.25 -15.53 25.23
CA GLY A 98 6.17 -14.87 24.52
C GLY A 98 6.62 -13.54 23.90
N CYS A 99 7.30 -12.68 24.65
CA CYS A 99 7.81 -11.40 24.13
C CYS A 99 8.70 -11.62 22.92
N ALA A 100 9.68 -12.51 23.06
CA ALA A 100 10.64 -12.81 22.01
C ALA A 100 9.92 -13.34 20.77
N GLN A 101 8.88 -14.16 20.95
CA GLN A 101 8.03 -14.62 19.87
C GLN A 101 7.28 -13.46 19.20
N ALA A 102 6.62 -12.58 19.95
CA ALA A 102 5.90 -11.44 19.39
C ALA A 102 6.83 -10.47 18.64
N GLU A 103 7.99 -10.14 19.22
CA GLU A 103 9.02 -9.32 18.59
C GLU A 103 9.54 -9.96 17.30
N SER A 104 9.69 -11.29 17.25
CA SER A 104 10.12 -12.00 16.04
C SER A 104 9.09 -11.97 14.91
N MET A 105 7.81 -11.75 15.20
CA MET A 105 6.75 -11.65 14.19
C MET A 105 6.68 -10.26 13.53
N VAL A 106 7.26 -9.23 14.16
CA VAL A 106 7.23 -7.86 13.66
C VAL A 106 7.89 -7.72 12.27
N PRO A 107 9.14 -8.19 12.03
CA PRO A 107 9.78 -8.04 10.72
C PRO A 107 9.05 -8.74 9.55
N PRO A 108 8.54 -9.99 9.71
CA PRO A 108 7.69 -10.61 8.69
C PRO A 108 6.40 -9.83 8.37
N ILE A 109 5.72 -9.29 9.38
CA ILE A 109 4.51 -8.48 9.17
C ILE A 109 4.85 -7.20 8.42
N GLU A 110 5.92 -6.51 8.83
CA GLU A 110 6.41 -5.31 8.14
C GLU A 110 6.75 -5.60 6.67
N GLY A 111 7.36 -6.75 6.38
CA GLY A 111 7.62 -7.21 5.01
C GLY A 111 6.35 -7.30 4.16
N ARG A 112 5.30 -7.93 4.68
CA ARG A 112 4.00 -8.05 3.98
C ARG A 112 3.32 -6.70 3.77
N ILE A 113 3.44 -5.78 4.74
CA ILE A 113 2.95 -4.40 4.60
C ILE A 113 3.69 -3.67 3.47
N ARG A 114 5.02 -3.84 3.35
CA ARG A 114 5.81 -3.25 2.26
C ARG A 114 5.40 -3.80 0.90
N GLU A 115 5.13 -5.10 0.79
CA GLU A 115 4.63 -5.71 -0.45
C GLU A 115 3.29 -5.11 -0.90
N LEU A 116 2.40 -4.75 0.03
CA LEU A 116 1.14 -4.09 -0.29
C LEU A 116 1.34 -2.68 -0.87
N TRP A 117 2.46 -2.04 -0.54
CA TRP A 117 2.87 -0.72 -1.02
C TRP A 117 3.57 -0.73 -2.39
N GLU A 118 3.95 -1.89 -2.92
CA GLU A 118 4.56 -2.00 -4.25
C GLU A 118 3.61 -1.46 -5.33
N PRO A 119 4.07 -0.72 -6.34
CA PRO A 119 3.20 -0.21 -7.40
C PRO A 119 2.37 -1.31 -8.06
N ILE A 120 1.12 -1.01 -8.41
CA ILE A 120 0.31 -1.92 -9.24
C ILE A 120 0.89 -1.83 -10.65
N GLU A 121 1.29 -2.98 -11.21
CA GLU A 121 1.66 -3.05 -12.62
C GLU A 121 0.45 -2.69 -13.48
N VAL A 122 0.50 -1.50 -14.08
CA VAL A 122 -0.43 -1.07 -15.12
C VAL A 122 0.21 -1.46 -16.44
N SER A 123 -0.46 -2.27 -17.25
CA SER A 123 0.04 -2.59 -18.59
C SER A 123 0.19 -1.31 -19.41
N GLU A 124 1.40 -1.04 -19.91
CA GLU A 124 1.63 0.01 -20.89
C GLU A 124 1.00 -0.38 -22.23
N ASP A 125 -0.26 -0.01 -22.42
CA ASP A 125 -0.93 -0.11 -23.72
C ASP A 125 -0.73 1.19 -24.53
N THR A 126 0.49 1.77 -24.58
CA THR A 126 0.82 2.90 -25.49
C THR A 126 2.33 3.05 -25.67
N THR A 127 2.94 2.27 -26.56
CA THR A 127 4.28 2.58 -27.09
C THR A 127 4.36 2.25 -28.58
N GLU A 128 4.60 3.30 -29.37
CA GLU A 128 5.12 3.32 -30.73
C GLU A 128 4.19 2.92 -31.92
N ALA A 129 3.69 3.94 -32.63
CA ALA A 129 3.43 3.87 -34.06
C ALA A 129 4.19 5.01 -34.75
N GLY A 130 5.10 4.63 -35.64
CA GLY A 130 6.18 5.45 -36.21
C GLY A 130 5.74 6.81 -36.75
N ALA A 131 6.51 7.83 -36.34
CA ALA A 131 6.59 9.11 -37.00
C ALA A 131 7.40 8.95 -38.28
N ASP A 132 6.73 8.72 -39.41
CA ASP A 132 7.30 8.97 -40.73
C ASP A 132 7.01 10.43 -41.15
N ALA A 133 8.12 11.08 -41.50
CA ALA A 133 8.33 12.48 -41.85
C ALA A 133 7.24 13.21 -42.67
N ALA A 134 6.95 14.45 -42.24
CA ALA A 134 6.92 15.61 -43.13
C ALA A 134 7.33 16.87 -42.36
N ASP A 135 8.60 17.23 -42.49
CA ASP A 135 9.16 18.54 -42.18
C ASP A 135 8.38 19.66 -42.90
N LYS A 136 7.68 20.50 -42.13
CA LYS A 136 7.44 21.89 -42.48
C LYS A 136 7.49 22.78 -41.24
N GLY A 137 8.60 23.50 -41.14
CA GLY A 137 8.85 24.52 -40.14
C GLY A 137 7.78 25.62 -40.07
N GLY A 138 7.54 26.05 -38.84
CA GLY A 138 6.91 27.29 -38.47
C GLY A 138 7.52 27.73 -37.15
N GLU A 139 8.41 28.72 -37.24
CA GLU A 139 8.98 29.46 -36.12
C GLU A 139 7.84 30.04 -35.27
N VAL A 140 7.77 29.63 -33.99
CA VAL A 140 6.85 30.22 -33.01
C VAL A 140 7.72 30.74 -31.88
N ASP A 141 7.70 32.07 -31.74
CA ASP A 141 8.47 32.82 -30.76
C ASP A 141 8.24 32.29 -29.33
N GLN A 142 9.34 32.12 -28.61
CA GLN A 142 9.35 31.76 -27.20
C GLN A 142 8.80 32.93 -26.37
N PRO A 143 7.83 32.72 -25.46
CA PRO A 143 7.58 33.69 -24.42
C PRO A 143 8.74 33.65 -23.43
N ALA A 144 9.33 34.82 -23.20
CA ALA A 144 10.40 35.05 -22.24
C ALA A 144 10.05 34.53 -20.84
N ASP A 145 11.06 33.97 -20.18
CA ASP A 145 11.08 33.60 -18.78
C ASP A 145 10.38 34.64 -17.88
N SER A 146 9.43 34.16 -17.09
CA SER A 146 9.03 34.82 -15.85
C SER A 146 9.07 33.80 -14.72
N PHE A 147 10.29 33.43 -14.33
CA PHE A 147 10.56 32.95 -12.99
C PHE A 147 10.24 34.07 -12.00
N GLY A 148 9.23 33.91 -11.15
CA GLY A 148 8.97 34.88 -10.09
C GLY A 148 7.55 34.92 -9.55
N ALA A 149 7.12 33.87 -8.85
CA ALA A 149 6.08 33.99 -7.82
C ALA A 149 6.20 32.83 -6.81
N SER A 150 7.17 32.96 -5.89
CA SER A 150 7.15 32.20 -4.64
C SER A 150 5.93 32.62 -3.84
N ILE A 151 5.01 31.69 -3.57
CA ILE A 151 4.04 31.84 -2.49
C ILE A 151 4.58 31.04 -1.29
N SER A 152 5.64 31.55 -0.66
CA SER A 152 6.00 31.13 0.70
C SER A 152 5.15 31.96 1.66
N GLY A 153 3.94 31.46 1.95
CA GLY A 153 3.15 31.93 3.08
C GLY A 153 3.84 31.49 4.37
N TYR A 154 4.35 32.47 5.09
CA TYR A 154 4.94 32.38 6.43
C TYR A 154 3.92 31.76 7.41
N LEU A 155 4.19 30.55 7.89
CA LEU A 155 3.54 30.05 9.10
C LEU A 155 4.40 30.51 10.28
N ASP A 156 3.94 31.56 10.94
CA ASP A 156 4.42 31.96 12.26
C ASP A 156 4.00 30.85 13.23
N LEU A 157 4.98 30.15 13.81
CA LEU A 157 4.76 29.32 14.99
C LEU A 157 5.26 30.15 16.17
N ASP A 158 4.35 30.90 16.78
CA ASP A 158 4.57 31.46 18.11
C ASP A 158 4.76 30.30 19.09
N LEU A 159 5.96 30.25 19.69
CA LEU A 159 6.31 29.44 20.85
C LEU A 159 5.98 30.17 22.14
#